data_AF-A0A484LFW4-F1
#
_entry.id   AF-A0A484LFW4-F1
#
_cell.length_a   1.000
_cell.length_b   1.000
_cell.length_c   1.000
_cell.angle_alpha   90.00
_cell.angle_beta   90.00
_cell.angle_gamma   90.00
#
_symmetry.space_group_name_H-M   'P 1'
#
loop_
_entity.id
_entity.type
_entity.pdbx_description
1 polymer ?
#
loop_
_entity_poly.entity_id
_entity_poly.type
_entity_poly.pdbx_seq_one_letter_code
_entity_poly.pdbx_strand_id
1 'polypeptide(L)'
;MIFCIWILTTLSWILTGVNFFFHNFAEDTCKALEDFQQSPQNSSLQSAVPCAKPTTSNTLLVQIGYTVHNYMSQINSKLADLTAVVSTETQRDSRAWEICNPFAGAPNYTFVPDQCPQNSIPVGNLPNILSRFTCYKSSRNCEREGKFLPEAIYDQCKAYSESLQDLIDIFPDLVSLIQCSQVKQAFSDIVRFQCKPFRKAALQLWSSMLSLSICLVFLTLLWSAKAYQDKGKSFSPCSIVPERV
;
A
#
# COMPACT_ATOMS: atom_id res chain seq x y z
N MET A 1 26.40 -32.13 30.95
CA MET A 1 24.99 -32.55 30.88
C MET A 1 24.05 -31.59 31.62
N ILE A 2 24.16 -31.43 32.94
CA ILE A 2 23.28 -30.52 33.73
C ILE A 2 23.33 -29.08 33.20
N PHE A 3 24.51 -28.56 32.91
CA PHE A 3 24.68 -27.23 32.32
C PHE A 3 23.93 -27.04 30.99
N CYS A 4 23.97 -28.03 30.09
CA CYS A 4 23.24 -28.00 28.82
C CYS A 4 21.72 -27.99 29.03
N ILE A 5 21.22 -28.76 30.00
CA ILE A 5 19.80 -28.83 30.36
C ILE A 5 19.30 -27.47 30.88
N TRP A 6 20.12 -26.78 31.67
CA TRP A 6 19.83 -25.41 32.12
C TRP A 6 19.77 -24.42 30.94
N ILE A 7 20.72 -24.47 30.01
CA ILE A 7 20.70 -23.62 28.80
C ILE A 7 19.45 -23.86 27.95
N LEU A 8 19.08 -25.13 27.71
CA LEU A 8 17.87 -25.45 26.95
C LEU A 8 16.60 -24.94 27.63
N THR A 9 16.56 -25.00 28.97
CA THR A 9 15.43 -24.52 29.76
C THR A 9 15.32 -23.00 29.72
N THR A 10 16.43 -22.28 29.86
CA THR A 10 16.42 -20.81 29.77
C THR A 10 16.03 -20.34 28.36
N LEU A 11 16.55 -20.99 27.31
CA LEU A 11 16.18 -20.69 25.93
C LEU A 11 14.67 -20.94 25.69
N SER A 12 14.14 -22.05 26.20
CA SER A 12 12.72 -22.40 26.06
C SER A 12 11.81 -21.39 26.76
N TRP A 13 12.22 -20.88 27.92
CA TRP A 13 11.51 -19.79 28.60
C TRP A 13 11.50 -18.50 27.80
N ILE A 14 12.64 -18.11 27.23
CA ILE A 14 12.74 -16.92 26.37
C ILE A 14 11.82 -17.07 25.15
N LEU A 15 11.89 -18.23 24.45
CA LEU A 15 11.03 -18.54 23.30
C LEU A 15 9.55 -18.51 23.67
N THR A 16 9.18 -19.00 24.84
CA THR A 16 7.80 -18.95 25.34
C THR A 16 7.33 -17.50 25.54
N GLY A 17 8.18 -16.63 26.11
CA GLY A 17 7.89 -15.21 26.27
C GLY A 17 7.73 -14.47 24.94
N VAL A 18 8.62 -14.74 23.98
CA VAL A 18 8.51 -14.21 22.61
C VAL A 18 7.21 -14.66 21.95
N ASN A 19 6.86 -15.94 22.06
CA ASN A 19 5.63 -16.47 21.47
C ASN A 19 4.37 -15.88 22.13
N PHE A 20 4.40 -15.63 23.44
CA PHE A 20 3.31 -14.92 24.13
C PHE A 20 3.13 -13.50 23.59
N PHE A 21 4.22 -12.77 23.36
CA PHE A 21 4.15 -11.44 22.75
C PHE A 21 3.51 -11.49 21.36
N PHE A 22 3.96 -12.41 20.49
CA PHE A 22 3.38 -12.57 19.15
C PHE A 22 1.90 -12.93 19.18
N HIS A 23 1.47 -13.77 20.13
CA HIS A 23 0.06 -14.10 20.30
C HIS A 23 -0.79 -12.86 20.59
N ASN A 24 -0.38 -12.04 21.56
CA ASN A 24 -1.13 -10.82 21.92
C ASN A 24 -1.09 -9.79 20.78
N PHE A 25 0.08 -9.58 20.17
CA PHE A 25 0.23 -8.68 19.04
C PHE A 25 -0.68 -9.07 17.86
N ALA A 26 -0.77 -10.36 17.57
CA ALA A 26 -1.66 -10.90 16.55
C ALA A 26 -3.13 -10.60 16.86
N GLU A 27 -3.55 -10.85 18.11
CA GLU A 27 -4.92 -10.64 18.56
C GLU A 27 -5.31 -9.17 18.51
N ASP A 28 -4.46 -8.28 19.02
CA ASP A 28 -4.66 -6.83 19.01
C ASP A 28 -4.73 -6.28 17.58
N THR A 29 -3.81 -6.69 16.71
CA THR A 29 -3.79 -6.27 15.29
C THR A 29 -5.05 -6.73 14.57
N CYS A 30 -5.45 -7.99 14.76
CA CYS A 30 -6.63 -8.54 14.11
C CYS A 30 -7.93 -7.89 14.60
N LYS A 31 -8.01 -7.57 15.89
CA LYS A 31 -9.14 -6.86 16.46
C LYS A 31 -9.23 -5.42 15.93
N ALA A 32 -8.09 -4.72 15.84
CA ALA A 32 -8.06 -3.38 15.25
C ALA A 32 -8.54 -3.39 13.78
N LEU A 33 -8.12 -4.38 12.98
CA LEU A 33 -8.57 -4.56 11.60
C LEU A 33 -10.08 -4.87 11.50
N GLU A 34 -10.62 -5.68 12.42
CA GLU A 34 -12.06 -5.99 12.50
C GLU A 34 -12.88 -4.75 12.91
N ASP A 35 -12.40 -3.98 13.88
CA ASP A 35 -13.02 -2.72 14.33
C ASP A 35 -13.07 -1.69 13.19
N PHE A 36 -11.99 -1.60 12.39
CA PHE A 36 -11.96 -0.74 11.19
C PHE A 36 -13.03 -1.14 10.15
N GLN A 37 -13.31 -2.43 9.97
CA GLN A 37 -14.35 -2.86 9.02
C GLN A 37 -15.75 -2.43 9.43
N GLN A 38 -16.02 -2.46 10.74
CA GLN A 38 -17.32 -2.09 11.29
C GLN A 38 -17.51 -0.58 11.28
N SER A 39 -16.49 0.18 11.70
CA SER A 39 -16.53 1.64 11.70
C SER A 39 -15.17 2.26 11.33
N PRO A 40 -14.90 2.50 10.04
CA PRO A 40 -13.64 3.09 9.59
C PRO A 40 -13.36 4.45 10.25
N GLN A 41 -14.43 5.21 10.53
CA GLN A 41 -14.38 6.58 11.05
C GLN A 41 -14.24 6.69 12.57
N ASN A 42 -14.51 5.61 13.31
CA ASN A 42 -14.38 5.58 14.78
C ASN A 42 -13.35 4.54 15.24
N SER A 43 -12.39 4.21 14.37
CA SER A 43 -11.36 3.21 14.65
C SER A 43 -10.01 3.85 14.92
N SER A 44 -9.13 3.14 15.64
CA SER A 44 -7.74 3.55 15.86
C SER A 44 -6.92 3.64 14.56
N LEU A 45 -7.38 2.98 13.50
CA LEU A 45 -6.75 2.95 12.17
C LEU A 45 -7.20 4.09 11.24
N GLN A 46 -8.16 4.93 11.66
CA GLN A 46 -8.67 6.04 10.84
C GLN A 46 -7.55 6.99 10.36
N SER A 47 -6.59 7.31 11.22
CA SER A 47 -5.50 8.23 10.90
C SER A 47 -4.34 7.58 10.12
N ALA A 48 -4.26 6.25 10.16
CA ALA A 48 -3.22 5.49 9.46
C ALA A 48 -3.59 5.16 8.00
N VAL A 49 -4.89 5.22 7.68
CA VAL A 49 -5.43 4.86 6.36
C VAL A 49 -5.94 6.11 5.65
N PRO A 50 -5.65 6.31 4.33
CA PRO A 50 -6.08 7.49 3.56
C PRO A 50 -7.58 7.43 3.19
N CYS A 51 -8.43 7.34 4.20
CA CYS A 51 -9.85 7.11 4.11
C CYS A 51 -10.61 8.39 4.47
N ALA A 52 -11.25 9.05 3.48
CA ALA A 52 -12.00 10.27 3.73
C ALA A 52 -13.42 9.98 4.21
N LYS A 53 -14.06 10.96 4.87
CA LYS A 53 -15.50 10.88 5.20
C LYS A 53 -16.32 10.88 3.90
N PRO A 54 -17.43 10.13 3.80
CA PRO A 54 -18.22 10.03 2.57
C PRO A 54 -18.63 11.38 1.97
N THR A 55 -19.05 12.33 2.80
CA THR A 55 -19.42 13.68 2.36
C THR A 55 -18.23 14.46 1.81
N THR A 56 -17.10 14.46 2.54
CA THR A 56 -15.85 15.13 2.12
C THR A 56 -15.22 14.46 0.89
N SER A 57 -15.32 13.13 0.78
CA SER A 57 -14.82 12.36 -0.36
C SER A 57 -15.51 12.75 -1.66
N ASN A 58 -16.84 12.84 -1.64
CA ASN A 58 -17.62 13.18 -2.82
C ASN A 58 -17.35 14.62 -3.25
N THR A 59 -17.27 15.57 -2.31
CA THR A 59 -16.94 16.96 -2.64
C THR A 59 -15.54 17.09 -3.25
N LEU A 60 -14.56 16.34 -2.71
CA LEU A 60 -13.19 16.36 -3.22
C LEU A 60 -13.11 15.76 -4.63
N LEU A 61 -13.76 14.62 -4.86
CA LEU A 61 -13.80 13.96 -6.16
C LEU A 61 -14.49 14.84 -7.22
N VAL A 62 -15.60 15.49 -6.87
CA VAL A 62 -16.28 16.45 -7.76
C VAL A 62 -15.38 17.65 -8.06
N GLN A 63 -14.64 18.16 -7.08
CA GLN A 63 -13.72 19.29 -7.29
C GLN A 63 -12.54 18.92 -8.21
N ILE A 64 -11.97 17.73 -8.04
CA ILE A 64 -10.92 17.22 -8.94
C ILE A 64 -11.49 17.05 -10.34
N GLY A 65 -12.66 16.39 -10.47
CA GLY A 65 -13.33 16.20 -11.75
C GLY A 65 -13.65 17.52 -12.45
N TYR A 66 -14.14 18.53 -11.72
CA TYR A 66 -14.37 19.88 -12.25
C TYR A 66 -13.09 20.51 -12.80
N THR A 67 -12.01 20.44 -12.02
CA THR A 67 -10.73 21.05 -12.39
C THR A 67 -10.17 20.42 -13.66
N VAL A 68 -10.16 19.09 -13.73
CA VAL A 68 -9.66 18.36 -14.90
C VAL A 68 -10.58 18.61 -16.10
N HIS A 69 -11.90 18.51 -15.93
CA HIS A 69 -12.87 18.75 -16.99
C HIS A 69 -12.70 20.13 -17.62
N ASN A 70 -12.60 21.18 -16.79
CA ASN A 70 -12.46 22.55 -17.27
C ASN A 70 -11.10 22.77 -17.95
N TYR A 71 -10.04 22.14 -17.45
CA TYR A 71 -8.72 22.20 -18.09
C TYR A 71 -8.72 21.53 -19.46
N MET A 72 -9.33 20.33 -19.58
CA MET A 72 -9.50 19.65 -20.86
C MET A 72 -10.34 20.45 -21.85
N SER A 73 -11.43 21.07 -21.37
CA SER A 73 -12.27 21.93 -22.20
C SER A 73 -11.48 23.13 -22.75
N GLN A 74 -10.58 23.70 -21.95
CA GLN A 74 -9.69 24.79 -22.41
C GLN A 74 -8.69 24.32 -23.46
N ILE A 75 -8.08 23.14 -23.27
CA ILE A 75 -7.19 22.55 -24.27
C ILE A 75 -7.94 22.35 -25.59
N ASN A 76 -9.12 21.73 -25.55
CA ASN A 76 -9.93 21.49 -26.74
C ASN A 76 -10.34 22.79 -27.45
N SER A 77 -10.69 23.83 -26.70
CA SER A 77 -10.96 25.16 -27.28
C SER A 77 -9.74 25.74 -27.99
N LYS A 78 -8.55 25.69 -27.38
CA LYS A 78 -7.31 26.19 -28.02
C LYS A 78 -6.89 25.37 -29.22
N LEU A 79 -7.12 24.07 -29.16
CA LEU A 79 -6.81 23.16 -30.25
C LEU A 79 -7.75 23.37 -31.44
N ALA A 80 -9.02 23.69 -31.19
CA ALA A 80 -9.97 24.11 -32.22
C ALA A 80 -9.52 25.42 -32.90
N ASP A 81 -9.07 26.42 -32.12
CA ASP A 81 -8.51 27.67 -32.67
C ASP A 81 -7.30 27.39 -33.58
N LEU A 82 -6.37 26.55 -33.13
CA LEU A 82 -5.19 26.16 -33.92
C LEU A 82 -5.57 25.40 -35.20
N THR A 83 -6.54 24.49 -35.11
CA THR A 83 -7.03 23.74 -36.28
C THR A 83 -7.64 24.69 -37.32
N ALA A 84 -8.36 25.73 -36.89
CA ALA A 84 -8.92 26.74 -37.78
C ALA A 84 -7.83 27.52 -38.55
N VAL A 85 -6.74 27.91 -37.87
CA VAL A 85 -5.60 28.61 -38.49
C VAL A 85 -4.82 27.71 -39.47
N VAL A 86 -4.59 26.45 -39.12
CA VAL A 86 -3.85 25.50 -39.99
C VAL A 86 -4.67 25.11 -41.23
N SER A 87 -5.99 24.97 -41.07
CA SER A 87 -6.89 24.57 -42.16
C SER A 87 -7.03 25.62 -43.27
N THR A 88 -6.77 26.90 -42.97
CA THR A 88 -6.76 27.97 -43.97
C THR A 88 -5.49 28.00 -44.84
N GLU A 89 -4.39 27.43 -44.35
CA GLU A 89 -3.07 27.48 -45.02
C GLU A 89 -2.78 26.24 -45.88
N THR A 90 -3.29 25.05 -45.49
CA THR A 90 -2.97 23.78 -46.18
C THR A 90 -4.19 22.89 -46.34
N GLN A 91 -4.81 22.96 -47.53
CA GLN A 91 -5.83 22.02 -47.98
C GLN A 91 -5.21 20.61 -48.11
N ARG A 92 -5.53 19.67 -47.20
CA ARG A 92 -5.84 18.24 -47.50
C ARG A 92 -6.00 17.28 -46.32
N ASP A 93 -5.72 17.65 -45.06
CA ASP A 93 -5.82 16.66 -43.95
C ASP A 93 -6.17 17.29 -42.59
N SER A 94 -7.11 18.23 -42.57
CA SER A 94 -7.60 18.88 -41.34
C SER A 94 -8.45 17.93 -40.51
N ARG A 95 -7.83 16.93 -39.89
CA ARG A 95 -8.47 16.15 -38.83
C ARG A 95 -8.64 17.09 -37.64
N ALA A 96 -9.89 17.39 -37.28
CA ALA A 96 -10.18 18.12 -36.04
C ALA A 96 -9.55 17.33 -34.89
N TRP A 97 -8.54 17.91 -34.24
CA TRP A 97 -7.93 17.29 -33.09
C TRP A 97 -8.83 17.54 -31.88
N GLU A 98 -9.29 16.46 -31.28
CA GLU A 98 -10.10 16.50 -30.06
C GLU A 98 -9.40 15.64 -29.01
N ILE A 99 -9.04 16.26 -27.89
CA ILE A 99 -8.49 15.58 -26.72
C ILE A 99 -9.64 14.96 -25.94
N CYS A 100 -9.50 13.68 -25.60
CA CYS A 100 -10.43 12.95 -24.77
C CYS A 100 -10.56 13.62 -23.39
N ASN A 101 -11.79 13.95 -23.02
CA ASN A 101 -12.13 14.38 -21.67
C ASN A 101 -12.93 13.27 -20.98
N PRO A 102 -12.30 12.47 -20.10
CA PRO A 102 -12.97 11.36 -19.43
C PRO A 102 -13.83 11.81 -18.25
N PHE A 103 -13.97 13.12 -18.00
CA PHE A 103 -14.84 13.65 -16.95
C PHE A 103 -16.09 14.27 -17.58
N ALA A 104 -17.27 13.86 -17.10
CA ALA A 104 -18.54 14.43 -17.52
C ALA A 104 -18.64 15.92 -17.15
N GLY A 105 -19.59 16.63 -17.76
CA GLY A 105 -19.86 18.02 -17.43
C GLY A 105 -20.56 18.20 -16.08
N ALA A 106 -20.94 19.46 -15.81
CA ALA A 106 -21.75 19.82 -14.66
C ALA A 106 -23.03 18.95 -14.57
N PRO A 107 -23.53 18.66 -13.36
CA PRO A 107 -23.08 19.19 -12.06
C PRO A 107 -22.05 18.33 -11.31
N ASN A 108 -21.92 17.04 -11.67
CA ASN A 108 -21.22 16.06 -10.83
C ASN A 108 -19.79 15.73 -11.27
N TYR A 109 -19.39 16.12 -12.49
CA TYR A 109 -18.05 15.90 -13.03
C TYR A 109 -17.51 14.48 -12.83
N THR A 110 -18.39 13.50 -13.06
CA THR A 110 -18.09 12.08 -12.83
C THR A 110 -17.09 11.56 -13.86
N PHE A 111 -16.18 10.70 -13.42
CA PHE A 111 -15.26 10.01 -14.30
C PHE A 111 -15.99 8.91 -15.10
N VAL A 112 -15.99 9.05 -16.42
CA VAL A 112 -16.63 8.17 -17.40
C VAL A 112 -15.66 7.98 -18.58
N PRO A 113 -14.74 7.01 -18.52
CA PRO A 113 -13.73 6.82 -19.57
C PRO A 113 -14.35 6.47 -20.93
N ASP A 114 -15.50 5.79 -20.92
CA ASP A 114 -16.24 5.40 -22.14
C ASP A 114 -16.92 6.56 -22.85
N GLN A 115 -16.90 7.77 -22.28
CA GLN A 115 -17.50 8.96 -22.89
C GLN A 115 -16.67 9.50 -24.05
N CYS A 116 -15.40 9.09 -24.17
CA CYS A 116 -14.51 9.62 -25.18
C CYS A 116 -14.81 9.03 -26.59
N PRO A 117 -14.93 9.88 -27.62
CA PRO A 117 -15.10 9.42 -29.00
C PRO A 117 -13.98 8.48 -29.45
N GLN A 118 -14.30 7.48 -30.29
CA GLN A 118 -13.33 6.50 -30.83
C GLN A 118 -12.10 7.14 -31.51
N ASN A 119 -12.23 8.37 -32.03
CA ASN A 119 -11.16 9.10 -32.70
C ASN A 119 -10.50 10.19 -31.82
N SER A 120 -10.87 10.27 -30.55
CA SER A 120 -10.30 11.24 -29.61
C SER A 120 -8.89 10.83 -29.18
N ILE A 121 -8.07 11.83 -28.91
CA ILE A 121 -6.65 11.64 -28.62
C ILE A 121 -6.49 11.72 -27.10
N PRO A 122 -5.80 10.75 -26.46
CA PRO A 122 -5.53 10.85 -25.03
C PRO A 122 -4.63 12.06 -24.76
N VAL A 123 -4.82 12.70 -23.61
CA VAL A 123 -4.09 13.94 -23.32
C VAL A 123 -2.59 13.75 -23.35
N GLY A 124 -2.07 12.58 -22.95
CA GLY A 124 -0.64 12.23 -23.00
C GLY A 124 -0.03 12.27 -24.41
N ASN A 125 -0.87 12.18 -25.46
CA ASN A 125 -0.44 12.26 -26.85
C ASN A 125 -0.51 13.68 -27.44
N LEU A 126 -1.00 14.68 -26.69
CA LEU A 126 -1.01 16.08 -27.11
C LEU A 126 0.38 16.60 -27.54
N PRO A 127 1.50 16.28 -26.86
CA PRO A 127 2.83 16.75 -27.25
C PRO A 127 3.24 16.22 -28.63
N ASN A 128 2.78 15.03 -29.02
CA ASN A 128 3.06 14.47 -30.35
C ASN A 128 2.43 15.30 -31.49
N ILE A 129 1.33 15.99 -31.20
CA ILE A 129 0.69 16.93 -32.14
C ILE A 129 1.47 18.24 -32.15
N LEU A 130 1.74 18.79 -30.96
CA LEU A 130 2.38 20.09 -30.80
C LEU A 130 3.83 20.11 -31.33
N SER A 131 4.57 19.00 -31.24
CA SER A 131 5.94 18.89 -31.73
C SER A 131 6.11 19.25 -33.21
N ARG A 132 5.06 19.09 -34.02
CA ARG A 132 5.05 19.46 -35.45
C ARG A 132 5.08 20.97 -35.66
N PHE A 133 4.58 21.72 -34.69
CA PHE A 133 4.51 23.19 -34.70
C PHE A 133 5.59 23.84 -33.82
N THR A 134 6.39 23.03 -33.11
CA THR A 134 7.45 23.49 -32.20
C THR A 134 8.70 23.92 -32.95
N CYS A 135 9.13 25.14 -32.65
CA CYS A 135 10.42 25.70 -33.03
C CYS A 135 11.49 25.33 -31.98
N TYR A 136 12.31 24.33 -32.29
CA TYR A 136 13.45 23.94 -31.46
C TYR A 136 14.65 24.86 -31.72
N LYS A 137 15.48 25.11 -30.71
CA LYS A 137 16.70 25.92 -30.84
C LYS A 137 17.69 25.40 -31.90
N SER A 138 17.63 24.11 -32.22
CA SER A 138 18.43 23.47 -33.28
C SER A 138 17.92 23.78 -34.70
N SER A 139 16.70 24.28 -34.83
CA SER A 139 16.07 24.59 -36.11
C SER A 139 16.56 25.94 -36.63
N ARG A 140 17.03 25.98 -37.88
CA ARG A 140 17.64 27.20 -38.44
C ARG A 140 16.62 28.27 -38.82
N ASN A 141 15.44 27.90 -39.32
CA ASN A 141 14.43 28.85 -39.81
C ASN A 141 12.98 28.35 -39.56
N CYS A 142 12.50 28.46 -38.33
CA CYS A 142 11.16 27.99 -37.94
C CYS A 142 10.00 28.64 -38.70
N GLU A 143 10.14 29.93 -39.05
CA GLU A 143 9.11 30.70 -39.76
C GLU A 143 8.79 30.12 -41.15
N ARG A 144 9.80 29.63 -41.88
CA ARG A 144 9.61 28.97 -43.19
C ARG A 144 9.02 27.56 -43.08
N GLU A 145 9.16 26.94 -41.92
CA GLU A 145 8.65 25.60 -41.63
C GLU A 145 7.25 25.64 -41.03
N GLY A 146 6.63 26.82 -40.88
CA GLY A 146 5.32 26.98 -40.25
C GLY A 146 5.31 26.66 -38.76
N LYS A 147 6.48 26.68 -38.11
CA LYS A 147 6.66 26.40 -36.67
C LYS A 147 6.65 27.70 -35.88
N PHE A 148 5.62 27.87 -35.04
CA PHE A 148 5.40 29.09 -34.25
C PHE A 148 5.43 28.84 -32.73
N LEU A 149 5.40 27.58 -32.28
CA LEU A 149 5.38 27.25 -30.86
C LEU A 149 6.80 27.25 -30.28
N PRO A 150 7.13 28.06 -29.25
CA PRO A 150 8.46 28.05 -28.65
C PRO A 150 8.75 26.74 -27.89
N GLU A 151 9.99 26.26 -27.97
CA GLU A 151 10.46 25.05 -27.25
C GLU A 151 10.12 25.06 -25.76
N ALA A 152 10.29 26.19 -25.07
CA ALA A 152 9.98 26.29 -23.64
C ALA A 152 8.49 26.07 -23.31
N ILE A 153 7.58 26.48 -24.20
CA ILE A 153 6.14 26.25 -24.03
C ILE A 153 5.81 24.80 -24.33
N TYR A 154 6.43 24.23 -25.36
CA TYR A 154 6.30 22.81 -25.68
C TYR A 154 6.71 21.91 -24.50
N ASP A 155 7.84 22.20 -23.86
CA ASP A 155 8.33 21.41 -22.71
C ASP A 155 7.36 21.49 -21.51
N GLN A 156 6.80 22.67 -21.25
CA GLN A 156 5.76 22.83 -20.23
C GLN A 156 4.50 22.03 -20.58
N CYS A 157 3.99 22.18 -21.80
CA CYS A 157 2.82 21.43 -22.28
C CYS A 157 3.05 19.92 -22.21
N LYS A 158 4.26 19.45 -22.53
CA LYS A 158 4.65 18.04 -22.40
C LYS A 158 4.54 17.57 -20.96
N ALA A 159 5.19 18.27 -20.03
CA ALA A 159 5.15 17.91 -18.61
C ALA A 159 3.73 17.91 -18.03
N TYR A 160 2.91 18.92 -18.36
CA TYR A 160 1.52 18.98 -17.92
C TYR A 160 0.66 17.87 -18.52
N SER A 161 0.82 17.60 -19.82
CA SER A 161 0.10 16.53 -20.52
C SER A 161 0.39 15.15 -19.94
N GLU A 162 1.68 14.84 -19.70
CA GLU A 162 2.12 13.59 -19.07
C GLU A 162 1.54 13.49 -17.65
N SER A 163 1.66 14.55 -16.85
CA SER A 163 1.14 14.56 -15.48
C SER A 163 -0.39 14.38 -15.42
N LEU A 164 -1.11 14.94 -16.40
CA LEU A 164 -2.55 14.82 -16.47
C LEU A 164 -3.00 13.43 -16.93
N GLN A 165 -2.25 12.80 -17.81
CA GLN A 165 -2.45 11.40 -18.19
C GLN A 165 -2.25 10.50 -16.97
N ASP A 166 -1.14 10.67 -16.23
CA ASP A 166 -0.88 9.91 -15.02
C ASP A 166 -2.01 10.07 -14.00
N LEU A 167 -2.51 11.30 -13.79
CA LEU A 167 -3.65 11.56 -12.92
C LEU A 167 -4.91 10.81 -13.36
N ILE A 168 -5.21 10.79 -14.67
CA ILE A 168 -6.36 10.08 -15.24
C ILE A 168 -6.23 8.58 -15.03
N ASP A 169 -5.04 8.03 -15.25
CA ASP A 169 -4.76 6.60 -15.16
C ASP A 169 -4.92 6.10 -13.72
N ILE A 170 -4.48 6.89 -12.72
CA ILE A 170 -4.63 6.54 -11.29
C ILE A 170 -5.97 6.96 -10.68
N PHE A 171 -6.81 7.72 -11.40
CA PHE A 171 -8.04 8.29 -10.85
C PHE A 171 -9.02 7.23 -10.29
N PRO A 172 -9.25 6.08 -10.97
CA PRO A 172 -10.13 5.03 -10.43
C PRO A 172 -9.65 4.48 -9.08
N ASP A 173 -8.34 4.27 -8.93
CA ASP A 173 -7.75 3.82 -7.67
C ASP A 173 -7.86 4.90 -6.59
N LEU A 174 -7.60 6.16 -6.95
CA LEU A 174 -7.78 7.30 -6.05
C LEU A 174 -9.23 7.38 -5.51
N VAL A 175 -10.24 7.21 -6.38
CA VAL A 175 -11.66 7.15 -5.97
C VAL A 175 -11.88 6.01 -4.97
N SER A 176 -11.33 4.83 -5.26
CA SER A 176 -11.52 3.67 -4.40
C SER A 176 -10.85 3.81 -3.02
N LEU A 177 -9.66 4.43 -2.96
CA LEU A 177 -8.96 4.73 -1.72
C LEU A 177 -9.75 5.76 -0.89
N ILE A 178 -10.15 6.87 -1.50
CA ILE A 178 -10.88 7.95 -0.81
C ILE A 178 -12.23 7.43 -0.29
N GLN A 179 -12.92 6.58 -1.05
CA GLN A 179 -14.20 5.95 -0.64
C GLN A 179 -14.02 4.71 0.27
N CYS A 180 -12.78 4.34 0.62
CA CYS A 180 -12.42 3.18 1.42
C CYS A 180 -12.85 1.81 0.87
N SER A 181 -13.28 1.69 -0.39
CA SER A 181 -13.82 0.42 -0.90
C SER A 181 -12.74 -0.66 -1.04
N GLN A 182 -11.63 -0.35 -1.73
CA GLN A 182 -10.49 -1.26 -1.86
C GLN A 182 -9.83 -1.56 -0.51
N VAL A 183 -9.63 -0.55 0.35
CA VAL A 183 -9.00 -0.78 1.66
C VAL A 183 -9.87 -1.67 2.56
N LYS A 184 -11.19 -1.42 2.59
CA LYS A 184 -12.12 -2.25 3.34
C LYS A 184 -12.13 -3.68 2.83
N GLN A 185 -12.05 -3.88 1.51
CA GLN A 185 -11.97 -5.20 0.91
C GLN A 185 -10.65 -5.91 1.25
N ALA A 186 -9.50 -5.24 1.10
CA ALA A 186 -8.20 -5.79 1.44
C ALA A 186 -8.12 -6.20 2.92
N PHE A 187 -8.62 -5.35 3.82
CA PHE A 187 -8.69 -5.69 5.25
C PHE A 187 -9.70 -6.81 5.51
N SER A 188 -10.81 -6.89 4.77
CA SER A 188 -11.75 -8.02 4.82
C SER A 188 -11.06 -9.34 4.52
N ASP A 189 -10.25 -9.35 3.46
CA ASP A 189 -9.51 -10.54 3.07
C ASP A 189 -8.43 -10.90 4.12
N ILE A 190 -7.70 -9.93 4.65
CA ILE A 190 -6.72 -10.17 5.73
C ILE A 190 -7.40 -10.72 6.99
N VAL A 191 -8.50 -10.12 7.43
CA VAL A 191 -9.22 -10.58 8.63
C VAL A 191 -9.79 -11.98 8.42
N ARG A 192 -10.32 -12.26 7.23
CA ARG A 192 -10.95 -13.55 6.93
C ARG A 192 -9.91 -14.66 6.74
N PHE A 193 -8.87 -14.42 5.95
CA PHE A 193 -7.93 -15.45 5.51
C PHE A 193 -6.66 -15.52 6.33
N GLN A 194 -6.22 -14.44 6.98
CA GLN A 194 -4.99 -14.45 7.77
C GLN A 194 -5.27 -14.45 9.26
N CYS A 195 -6.12 -13.55 9.76
CA CYS A 195 -6.33 -13.40 11.20
C CYS A 195 -6.92 -14.64 11.89
N LYS A 196 -7.97 -15.26 11.31
CA LYS A 196 -8.60 -16.45 11.90
C LYS A 196 -7.66 -17.65 12.00
N PRO A 197 -6.97 -18.10 10.94
CA PRO A 197 -6.03 -19.21 11.05
C PRO A 197 -4.79 -18.84 11.87
N PHE A 198 -4.28 -17.61 11.75
CA PHE A 198 -3.10 -17.17 12.49
C PHE A 198 -3.35 -17.14 14.00
N ARG A 199 -4.49 -16.62 14.47
CA ARG A 199 -4.84 -16.63 15.90
C ARG A 199 -4.92 -18.05 16.45
N LYS A 200 -5.56 -18.97 15.71
CA LYS A 200 -5.64 -20.39 16.12
C LYS A 200 -4.26 -21.04 16.19
N ALA A 201 -3.42 -20.83 15.18
CA ALA A 201 -2.07 -21.38 15.14
C ALA A 201 -1.20 -20.79 16.26
N ALA A 202 -1.26 -19.47 16.50
CA ALA A 202 -0.54 -18.79 17.56
C ALA A 202 -0.95 -19.28 18.95
N LEU A 203 -2.25 -19.49 19.20
CA LEU A 203 -2.77 -20.09 20.43
C LEU A 203 -2.23 -21.51 20.65
N GLN A 204 -2.27 -22.35 19.61
CA GLN A 204 -1.79 -23.72 19.68
C GLN A 204 -0.28 -23.80 19.94
N LEU A 205 0.51 -22.96 19.26
CA LEU A 205 1.95 -22.86 19.46
C LEU A 205 2.28 -22.36 20.87
N TRP A 206 1.57 -21.33 21.35
CA TRP A 206 1.76 -20.80 22.68
C TRP A 206 1.48 -21.83 23.75
N SER A 207 0.33 -22.51 23.67
CA SER A 207 -0.06 -23.55 24.62
C SER A 207 0.94 -24.72 24.63
N SER A 208 1.41 -25.15 23.45
CA SER A 208 2.38 -26.24 23.31
C SER A 208 3.75 -25.87 23.88
N MET A 209 4.26 -24.68 23.56
CA MET A 209 5.54 -24.17 24.07
C MET A 209 5.51 -23.95 25.57
N LEU A 210 4.41 -23.40 26.10
CA LEU A 210 4.22 -23.23 27.54
C LEU A 210 4.26 -24.57 28.26
N SER A 211 3.53 -25.58 27.75
CA SER A 211 3.54 -26.92 28.31
C SER A 211 4.94 -27.54 28.30
N LEU A 212 5.65 -27.44 27.17
CA LEU A 212 7.02 -27.97 27.04
C LEU A 212 7.98 -27.28 28.02
N SER A 213 7.90 -25.96 28.13
CA SER A 213 8.73 -25.16 29.05
C SER A 213 8.53 -25.58 30.51
N ILE A 214 7.27 -25.77 30.93
CA ILE A 214 6.93 -26.27 32.27
C ILE A 214 7.52 -27.66 32.52
N CYS A 215 7.36 -28.59 31.56
CA CYS A 215 7.92 -29.94 31.67
C CYS A 215 9.45 -29.91 31.80
N LEU A 216 10.15 -29.07 31.04
CA LEU A 216 11.60 -28.93 31.12
C LEU A 216 12.06 -28.45 32.49
N VAL A 217 11.35 -27.47 33.09
CA VAL A 217 11.65 -27.02 34.47
C VAL A 217 11.50 -28.16 35.47
N PHE A 218 10.42 -28.95 35.40
CA PHE A 218 10.26 -30.10 36.30
C PHE A 218 11.38 -31.12 36.12
N LEU A 219 11.77 -31.41 34.88
CA LEU A 219 12.89 -32.31 34.61
C LEU A 219 14.21 -31.76 35.18
N THR A 220 14.50 -30.47 35.02
CA THR A 220 15.75 -29.88 35.57
C THR A 220 15.80 -29.96 37.10
N LEU A 221 14.67 -29.77 37.78
CA LEU A 221 14.55 -29.89 39.23
C LEU A 221 14.74 -31.35 39.69
N LEU A 222 14.12 -32.31 39.01
CA LEU A 222 14.28 -33.73 39.32
C LEU A 222 15.73 -34.20 39.12
N TRP A 223 16.37 -33.80 38.02
CA TRP A 223 17.77 -34.14 37.73
C TRP A 223 18.75 -33.49 38.71
N SER A 224 18.50 -32.24 39.11
CA SER A 224 19.35 -31.56 40.09
C SER A 224 19.20 -32.15 41.49
N ALA A 225 17.98 -32.47 41.93
CA ALA A 225 17.72 -33.17 43.19
C ALA A 225 18.40 -34.55 43.24
N LYS A 226 18.30 -35.33 42.15
CA LYS A 226 18.99 -36.62 42.04
C LYS A 226 20.50 -36.49 42.12
N ALA A 227 21.09 -35.52 41.41
CA ALA A 227 22.53 -35.26 41.47
C ALA A 227 23.01 -34.83 42.87
N TYR A 228 22.18 -34.09 43.62
CA TYR A 228 22.48 -33.71 44.99
C TYR A 228 22.44 -34.92 45.94
N GLN A 229 21.42 -35.77 45.82
CA GLN A 229 21.31 -37.00 46.60
C GLN A 229 22.47 -37.97 46.34
N ASP A 230 22.90 -38.13 45.08
CA ASP A 230 24.02 -39.01 44.72
C ASP A 230 25.35 -38.49 45.26
N LYS A 231 25.56 -37.16 45.34
CA LYS A 231 26.71 -36.56 46.04
C LYS A 231 26.68 -36.76 47.56
N GLY A 232 25.50 -36.68 48.18
CA GLY A 232 25.34 -36.88 49.62
C GLY A 232 25.62 -38.32 50.09
N LYS A 233 25.40 -39.31 49.22
CA LYS A 233 25.67 -40.73 49.51
C LYS A 233 27.16 -41.12 49.42
N SER A 234 28.04 -40.27 48.88
CA SER A 234 29.47 -40.59 48.71
C SER A 234 30.36 -40.20 49.91
N PHE A 235 29.79 -39.72 51.03
CA PHE A 235 30.54 -39.28 52.22
C PHE A 235 30.28 -40.13 53.48
N SER A 236 30.41 -41.45 53.39
CA SER A 236 30.54 -42.31 54.56
C SER A 236 31.83 -43.15 54.49
N PRO A 237 32.99 -42.62 54.94
CA PRO A 237 34.14 -43.46 55.25
C PRO A 237 33.87 -44.19 56.57
N CYS A 238 34.04 -45.51 56.51
CA CYS A 238 33.83 -46.51 57.55
C CYS A 238 34.25 -46.08 58.98
N SER A 239 33.34 -46.29 59.94
CA SER A 239 33.68 -46.47 61.34
C SER A 239 34.43 -47.80 61.48
N ILE A 240 35.73 -47.74 61.77
CA ILE A 240 36.52 -48.89 62.22
C ILE A 240 36.36 -48.96 63.74
N VAL A 241 35.65 -49.97 64.22
CA VAL A 241 35.63 -50.37 65.64
C VAL A 241 36.92 -51.15 65.92
N PRO A 242 37.68 -50.87 66.99
CA PRO A 242 38.86 -51.66 67.33
C PRO A 242 38.43 -52.93 68.06
N GLU A 243 38.82 -54.09 67.54
CA GLU A 243 38.70 -55.35 68.26
C GLU A 243 39.95 -55.53 69.12
N ARG A 244 39.73 -55.63 70.43
CA ARG A 244 40.76 -55.79 71.46
C ARG A 244 40.90 -57.28 71.76
N VAL A 245 41.99 -57.91 71.33
CA VAL A 245 42.55 -59.14 71.93
C VAL A 245 44.07 -59.04 71.93
#